data_AF-A0AAD7GWD3-F1
#
_entry.id   AF-A0AAD7GWD3-F1
#
_cell.length_a   1.000
_cell.length_b   1.000
_cell.length_c   1.000
_cell.angle_alpha   90.00
_cell.angle_beta   90.00
_cell.angle_gamma   90.00
#
_symmetry.space_group_name_H-M   'P 1'
#
loop_
_entity.id
_entity.type
_entity.pdbx_description
1 polymer ?
#
loop_
_entity_poly.entity_id
_entity_poly.type
_entity_poly.pdbx_seq_one_letter_code
_entity_poly.pdbx_strand_id
1 'polypeptide(L)'
;QVQSKTIRAALVRYNFTTRSLTPRRRKLTWDEVVEHAFLSDFDILWDPTSNVALRDWATQGGRQLMDSFFRIEQAKEEIPWLNIEIWYLAT
;
A
#
# COMPACT_ATOMS: atom_id res chain seq x y z
N GLN A 1 -26.36 4.11 -16.60
CA GLN A 1 -25.74 3.08 -17.46
C GLN A 1 -24.43 3.50 -18.17
N VAL A 2 -23.90 4.72 -17.97
CA VAL A 2 -22.67 5.18 -18.66
C VAL A 2 -21.41 4.49 -18.13
N GLN A 3 -21.29 4.30 -16.81
CA GLN A 3 -20.10 3.72 -16.17
C GLN A 3 -19.80 2.27 -16.61
N SER A 4 -20.82 1.43 -16.78
CA SER A 4 -20.62 0.03 -17.22
C SER A 4 -19.97 -0.06 -18.61
N LYS A 5 -20.29 0.86 -19.53
CA LYS A 5 -19.69 0.89 -20.86
C LYS A 5 -18.22 1.30 -20.81
N THR A 6 -17.88 2.27 -19.95
CA THR A 6 -16.50 2.73 -19.75
C THR A 6 -15.60 1.63 -19.19
N ILE A 7 -16.08 0.90 -18.16
CA ILE A 7 -15.31 -0.20 -17.54
C ILE A 7 -15.09 -1.34 -18.54
N ARG A 8 -16.10 -1.69 -19.35
CA ARG A 8 -15.95 -2.70 -20.43
C ARG A 8 -14.89 -2.31 -21.44
N ALA A 9 -14.88 -1.04 -21.87
CA ALA A 9 -13.86 -0.54 -22.81
C ALA A 9 -12.45 -0.56 -22.19
N ALA A 10 -12.32 -0.19 -20.92
CA ALA A 10 -11.07 -0.24 -20.18
C ALA A 10 -10.54 -1.69 -20.03
N LEU A 11 -11.41 -2.65 -19.73
CA LEU A 11 -11.07 -4.07 -19.63
C LEU A 11 -10.54 -4.62 -20.96
N VAL A 12 -11.18 -4.28 -22.08
CA VAL A 12 -10.71 -4.67 -23.42
C VAL A 12 -9.32 -4.10 -23.69
N ARG A 13 -9.10 -2.83 -23.37
CA ARG A 13 -7.80 -2.16 -23.56
C ARG A 13 -6.71 -2.78 -22.69
N TYR A 14 -6.99 -3.08 -21.43
CA TYR A 14 -6.07 -3.76 -20.51
C TYR A 14 -5.69 -5.16 -21.04
N ASN A 15 -6.67 -5.96 -21.42
CA ASN A 15 -6.44 -7.31 -21.94
C ASN A 15 -5.69 -7.34 -23.29
N PHE A 16 -5.71 -6.23 -24.02
CA PHE A 16 -4.90 -6.04 -25.21
C PHE A 16 -3.44 -5.71 -24.85
N THR A 17 -3.22 -4.69 -24.01
CA THR A 17 -1.85 -4.22 -23.65
C THR A 17 -1.07 -5.25 -22.85
N THR A 18 -1.72 -6.06 -22.03
CA THR A 18 -1.08 -7.13 -21.25
C THR A 18 -0.44 -8.22 -22.10
N ARG A 19 -0.80 -8.34 -23.38
CA ARG A 19 -0.17 -9.28 -24.32
C ARG A 19 1.24 -8.86 -24.73
N SER A 20 1.53 -7.57 -24.71
CA SER A 20 2.83 -7.01 -25.10
C SER A 20 3.78 -6.78 -23.91
N LEU A 21 3.36 -7.09 -22.68
CA LEU A 21 4.20 -6.97 -21.49
C LEU A 21 5.04 -8.24 -21.26
N THR A 22 6.25 -8.06 -20.72
CA THR A 22 7.13 -9.15 -20.31
C THR A 22 7.43 -8.99 -18.81
N PRO A 23 6.99 -9.90 -17.93
CA PRO A 23 6.22 -11.11 -18.22
C PRO A 23 4.77 -10.82 -18.62
N ARG A 24 4.21 -11.71 -19.43
CA ARG A 24 2.83 -11.61 -19.92
C ARG A 24 1.86 -11.70 -18.74
N ARG A 25 1.02 -10.68 -18.57
CA ARG A 25 0.05 -10.64 -17.46
C ARG A 25 -1.21 -11.44 -17.78
N ARG A 26 -1.89 -11.95 -16.74
CA ARG A 26 -3.16 -12.69 -16.84
C ARG A 26 -4.25 -11.78 -17.42
N LYS A 27 -5.09 -12.35 -18.30
CA LYS A 27 -6.30 -11.67 -18.79
C LYS A 27 -7.36 -11.64 -17.68
N LEU A 28 -8.08 -10.55 -17.57
CA LEU A 28 -9.19 -10.38 -16.63
C LEU A 28 -10.53 -10.61 -17.33
N THR A 29 -11.45 -11.31 -16.68
CA THR A 29 -12.84 -11.48 -17.15
C THR A 29 -13.75 -10.38 -16.61
N TRP A 30 -14.94 -10.23 -17.18
CA TRP A 30 -15.92 -9.26 -16.68
C TRP A 30 -16.40 -9.62 -15.27
N ASP A 31 -16.63 -10.91 -15.01
CA ASP A 31 -17.12 -11.39 -13.71
C ASP A 31 -16.08 -11.15 -12.62
N GLU A 32 -14.79 -11.37 -12.90
CA GLU A 32 -13.70 -11.01 -11.98
C GLU A 32 -13.69 -9.51 -11.68
N VAL A 33 -13.89 -8.64 -12.68
CA VAL A 33 -13.91 -7.19 -12.47
C VAL A 33 -15.10 -6.76 -11.62
N VAL A 34 -16.28 -7.35 -11.83
CA VAL A 34 -17.48 -7.07 -11.01
C VAL A 34 -17.31 -7.59 -9.60
N GLU A 35 -16.73 -8.80 -9.45
CA GLU A 35 -16.41 -9.38 -8.15
C GLU A 35 -15.40 -8.53 -7.38
N HIS A 36 -14.52 -7.78 -8.06
CA HIS A 36 -13.56 -6.86 -7.41
C HIS A 36 -14.06 -5.41 -7.34
N ALA A 37 -15.22 -5.09 -7.92
CA ALA A 37 -15.76 -3.74 -7.91
C ALA A 37 -16.22 -3.30 -6.52
N PHE A 38 -16.54 -4.23 -5.61
CA PHE A 38 -16.78 -3.90 -4.20
C PHE A 38 -15.56 -3.25 -3.52
N LEU A 39 -14.34 -3.48 -4.04
CA LEU A 39 -13.15 -2.80 -3.52
C LEU A 39 -13.18 -1.29 -3.77
N SER A 40 -13.92 -0.84 -4.78
CA SER A 40 -14.14 0.59 -5.02
C SER A 40 -15.20 1.21 -4.10
N ASP A 41 -15.99 0.41 -3.38
CA ASP A 41 -16.93 0.92 -2.37
C ASP A 41 -16.24 1.26 -1.04
N PHE A 42 -14.95 0.90 -0.91
CA PHE A 42 -14.12 1.36 0.21
C PHE A 42 -13.52 2.73 -0.13
N ASP A 43 -14.20 3.80 0.30
CA ASP A 43 -13.70 5.19 0.28
C ASP A 43 -12.36 5.38 1.02
N ILE A 44 -11.92 4.39 1.82
CA ILE A 44 -10.59 4.36 2.47
C ILE A 44 -9.44 4.53 1.46
N LEU A 45 -9.61 4.08 0.21
CA LEU A 45 -8.56 4.14 -0.81
C LEU A 45 -8.70 5.35 -1.76
N TRP A 46 -9.82 6.06 -1.71
CA TRP A 46 -10.12 7.16 -2.61
C TRP A 46 -10.39 8.44 -1.82
N ASP A 47 -9.36 9.00 -1.19
CA ASP A 47 -9.35 10.42 -0.86
C ASP A 47 -8.56 11.19 -1.94
N PRO A 48 -9.21 11.69 -3.00
CA PRO A 48 -8.57 12.46 -4.05
C PRO A 48 -8.12 13.85 -3.56
N THR A 49 -8.57 14.27 -2.38
CA THR A 49 -8.25 15.55 -1.74
C THR A 49 -7.13 15.45 -0.70
N SER A 50 -6.93 14.28 -0.09
CA SER A 50 -5.70 13.99 0.66
C SER A 50 -4.74 13.18 -0.19
N ASN A 51 -4.07 13.88 -1.11
CA ASN A 51 -2.83 13.36 -1.65
C ASN A 51 -1.89 13.09 -0.47
N VAL A 52 -1.81 11.82 -0.07
CA VAL A 52 -1.02 11.36 1.08
C VAL A 52 0.43 11.81 0.93
N ALA A 53 0.92 11.90 -0.31
CA ALA A 53 2.26 12.39 -0.62
C ALA A 53 2.49 13.89 -0.34
N LEU A 54 1.43 14.70 -0.20
CA LEU A 54 1.51 16.12 0.18
C LEU A 54 1.47 16.34 1.70
N ARG A 55 1.27 15.29 2.51
CA ARG A 55 1.30 15.42 3.97
C ARG A 55 2.74 15.60 4.43
N ASP A 56 2.95 16.45 5.44
CA ASP A 56 4.29 16.75 5.95
C ASP A 56 5.05 15.50 6.39
N TRP A 57 4.35 14.52 6.97
CA TRP A 57 4.92 13.23 7.36
C TRP A 57 5.31 12.33 6.18
N ALA A 58 4.71 12.53 5.01
CA ALA A 58 4.98 11.73 3.82
C ALA A 58 6.16 12.26 3.00
N THR A 59 6.59 13.50 3.26
CA THR A 59 7.81 14.07 2.68
C THR A 59 9.04 13.27 3.09
N GLN A 60 10.11 13.31 2.27
CA GLN A 60 11.35 12.60 2.57
C GLN A 60 11.92 12.99 3.94
N GLY A 61 11.89 14.29 4.27
CA GLY A 61 12.34 14.80 5.56
C GLY A 61 11.44 14.35 6.72
N GLY A 62 10.12 14.38 6.53
CA GLY A 62 9.15 13.89 7.52
C GLY A 62 9.34 12.40 7.84
N ARG A 63 9.59 11.57 6.82
CA ARG A 63 9.89 10.14 7.00
C ARG A 63 11.19 9.91 7.76
N GLN A 64 12.25 10.64 7.44
CA GLN A 64 13.53 10.53 8.14
C GLN A 64 13.41 10.97 9.61
N LEU A 65 12.67 12.04 9.87
CA LEU A 65 12.41 12.51 11.23
C LEU A 65 11.61 11.47 12.02
N MET A 66 10.53 10.95 11.44
CA MET A 66 9.73 9.88 12.06
C MET A 66 10.56 8.63 12.35
N ASP A 67 11.37 8.17 11.39
CA ASP A 67 12.25 7.01 11.59
C ASP A 67 13.21 7.23 12.76
N SER A 68 13.84 8.41 12.84
CA SER A 68 14.73 8.74 13.97
C SER A 68 13.99 8.82 15.30
N PHE A 69 12.78 9.39 15.32
CA PHE A 69 11.96 9.50 16.51
C PHE A 69 11.53 8.12 17.03
N PHE A 70 10.99 7.27 16.14
CA PHE A 70 10.55 5.93 16.52
C PHE A 70 11.70 5.02 16.90
N ARG A 71 12.89 5.17 16.28
CA ARG A 71 14.11 4.49 16.74
C ARG A 71 14.48 4.86 18.18
N ILE A 72 14.31 6.12 18.57
CA ILE A 72 14.59 6.57 19.95
C ILE A 72 13.57 5.99 20.92
N GLU A 73 12.28 6.04 20.59
CA GLU A 73 11.23 5.48 21.44
C GLU A 73 11.41 3.96 21.60
N GLN A 74 11.65 3.25 20.50
CA GLN A 74 11.95 1.82 20.52
C GLN A 74 13.22 1.51 21.32
N ALA A 75 14.29 2.29 21.20
CA ALA A 75 15.50 2.07 21.98
C ALA A 75 15.25 2.20 23.49
N LYS A 76 14.40 3.15 23.92
CA LYS A 76 14.01 3.27 25.34
C LYS A 76 13.26 2.04 25.82
N GLU A 77 12.38 1.51 24.99
CA GLU A 77 11.66 0.28 25.29
C GLU A 77 12.60 -0.93 25.29
N GLU A 78 13.54 -1.03 24.36
CA GLU A 78 14.46 -2.17 24.21
C GLU A 78 15.50 -2.27 25.33
N ILE A 79 15.97 -1.16 25.92
CA ILE A 79 16.95 -1.17 27.01
C ILE A 79 16.58 -2.14 28.16
N PRO A 80 15.38 -2.09 28.77
CA PRO A 80 15.02 -3.04 29.82
C PRO A 80 14.94 -4.49 29.32
N TRP A 81 14.47 -4.73 28.10
CA TRP A 81 14.44 -6.08 27.51
C TRP A 81 15.85 -6.65 27.33
N LEU A 82 16.75 -5.86 26.76
CA LEU A 82 18.15 -6.25 26.56
C LEU A 82 18.86 -6.51 27.89
N ASN A 83 18.60 -5.70 28.93
CA ASN A 83 19.18 -5.94 30.26
C ASN A 83 18.77 -7.30 30.85
N ILE A 84 17.51 -7.69 30.66
CA ILE A 84 17.00 -9.00 31.09
C ILE A 84 17.68 -10.11 30.28
N GLU A 85 17.78 -9.94 28.96
CA GLU A 85 18.40 -10.92 28.07
C GLU A 85 19.89 -11.13 28.36
N ILE A 86 20.63 -10.05 28.63
CA ILE A 86 22.04 -10.11 29.07
C ILE A 86 22.17 -10.93 30.35
N TRP A 87 21.28 -10.74 31.33
CA TRP A 87 21.32 -11.50 32.58
C TRP A 87 21.10 -13.00 32.35
N TYR A 88 20.16 -13.36 31.46
CA TYR A 88 19.93 -14.75 31.09
C TYR A 88 21.10 -15.38 30.34
N LEU A 89 21.75 -14.65 29.43
CA LEU A 89 22.88 -15.17 28.64
C LEU A 89 24.19 -15.24 29.44
N ALA A 90 24.32 -14.45 30.50
CA ALA A 90 25.50 -14.46 31.38
C ALA A 90 25.51 -15.63 32.38
N THR A 91 24.39 -16.34 32.52
CA THR A 91 24.23 -17.53 33.40
C THR A 91 24.46 -18.81 32.60
#